data_AF-A0A8T6NMX0-F1
#
_entry.id   AF-A0A8T6NMX0-F1
#
_cell.length_a   1.000
_cell.length_b   1.000
_cell.length_c   1.000
_cell.angle_alpha   90.00
_cell.angle_beta   90.00
_cell.angle_gamma   90.00
#
_symmetry.space_group_name_H-M   'P 1'
#
loop_
_entity.id
_entity.type
_entity.pdbx_description
1 polymer ?
#
loop_
_entity_poly.entity_id
_entity_poly.type
_entity_poly.pdbx_seq_one_letter_code
_entity_poly.pdbx_strand_id
1 'polypeptide(L)'
;MFRQVLRPAALKRWPLSIECKNQERVNLWASWEQANDNTIEGTIPVLVIKKNREKPVVVVDAETFFHMVAEVNTETSTPVV
;
A
#
# COMPACT_ATOMS: atom_id res chain seq x y z
N MET A 1 -4.73 -15.75 -5.94
CA MET A 1 -3.99 -15.02 -4.90
C MET A 1 -2.64 -14.65 -5.49
N PHE A 2 -2.48 -13.41 -5.95
CA PHE A 2 -1.23 -12.95 -6.55
C PHE A 2 -0.30 -12.50 -5.42
N ARG A 3 0.41 -13.44 -4.80
CA ARG A 3 1.58 -13.09 -3.98
C ARG A 3 2.57 -12.40 -4.93
N GLN A 4 2.81 -11.10 -4.75
CA GLN A 4 3.76 -10.40 -5.59
C GLN A 4 5.16 -11.00 -5.38
N VAL A 5 5.64 -11.76 -6.36
CA VAL A 5 7.04 -12.20 -6.44
C VAL A 5 7.83 -11.01 -6.99
N LEU A 6 8.06 -10.01 -6.15
CA LEU A 6 8.98 -8.92 -6.47
C LEU A 6 10.41 -9.45 -6.37
N ARG A 7 11.24 -9.12 -7.37
CA ARG A 7 12.67 -9.44 -7.30
C ARG A 7 13.27 -8.70 -6.09
N PRO A 8 14.22 -9.29 -5.34
CA PRO A 8 14.82 -8.64 -4.16
C PRO A 8 15.38 -7.24 -4.43
N ALA A 9 15.84 -6.97 -5.65
CA ALA A 9 16.30 -5.64 -6.08
C ALA A 9 15.18 -4.59 -6.15
N ALA A 10 13.95 -4.98 -6.48
CA ALA A 10 12.80 -4.08 -6.52
C ALA A 10 12.35 -3.70 -5.10
N LEU A 11 12.42 -4.62 -4.15
CA LEU A 11 12.08 -4.37 -2.74
C LEU A 11 12.98 -3.31 -2.09
N LYS A 12 14.25 -3.21 -2.52
CA LYS A 12 15.17 -2.15 -2.05
C LYS A 12 14.74 -0.75 -2.45
N ARG A 13 14.06 -0.60 -3.59
CA ARG A 13 13.59 0.70 -4.08
C ARG A 13 12.13 0.98 -3.72
N TRP A 14 11.36 -0.08 -3.50
CA TRP A 14 9.93 -0.02 -3.23
C TRP A 14 9.56 -1.06 -2.16
N PRO A 15 9.73 -0.75 -0.87
CA PRO A 15 9.54 -1.69 0.23
C PRO A 15 8.06 -1.84 0.61
N LEU A 16 7.18 -2.11 -0.37
CA LEU A 16 5.75 -2.33 -0.15
C LEU A 16 5.36 -3.77 -0.48
N SER A 17 4.62 -4.41 0.41
CA SER A 17 3.91 -5.67 0.17
C SER A 17 2.48 -5.37 -0.23
N ILE A 18 2.17 -5.55 -1.52
CA ILE A 18 0.88 -5.16 -2.08
C ILE A 18 0.00 -6.39 -2.32
N GLU A 19 -1.17 -6.41 -1.67
CA GLU A 19 -2.29 -7.31 -1.99
C GLU A 19 -3.30 -6.56 -2.87
N CYS A 20 -3.83 -7.22 -3.91
CA CYS A 20 -4.79 -6.60 -4.81
C CYS A 20 -6.09 -7.41 -4.95
N LYS A 21 -7.24 -6.73 -4.86
CA LYS A 21 -8.57 -7.35 -5.02
C LYS A 21 -9.46 -6.53 -5.94
N ASN A 22 -10.05 -7.22 -6.93
CA ASN A 22 -11.10 -6.67 -7.78
C ASN A 22 -12.42 -7.40 -7.48
N GLN A 23 -13.26 -6.81 -6.64
CA GLN A 23 -14.51 -7.42 -6.15
C GLN A 23 -15.55 -6.33 -5.89
N GLU A 24 -16.80 -6.55 -6.32
CA GLU A 24 -17.92 -5.61 -6.10
C GLU A 24 -18.23 -5.40 -4.60
N ARG A 25 -18.09 -6.48 -3.82
CA ARG A 25 -18.26 -6.51 -2.36
C ARG A 25 -17.03 -7.14 -1.75
N VAL A 26 -16.13 -6.30 -1.22
CA VAL A 26 -14.94 -6.74 -0.50
C VAL A 26 -15.19 -6.68 1.00
N ASN A 27 -14.84 -7.75 1.72
CA ASN A 27 -14.71 -7.68 3.17
C ASN A 27 -13.37 -7.01 3.47
N LEU A 28 -13.42 -5.73 3.85
CA LEU A 28 -12.23 -4.91 4.07
C LEU A 28 -11.33 -5.51 5.15
N TRP A 29 -11.87 -5.86 6.32
CA TRP A 29 -11.10 -6.35 7.46
C TRP A 29 -10.41 -7.67 7.18
N ALA A 30 -11.13 -8.65 6.62
CA ALA A 30 -10.54 -9.94 6.24
C ALA A 30 -9.49 -9.79 5.13
N SER A 31 -9.69 -8.83 4.21
CA SER A 31 -8.70 -8.55 3.16
C SER A 31 -7.48 -7.82 3.69
N TRP A 32 -7.66 -6.98 4.71
CA TRP A 32 -6.59 -6.28 5.40
C TRP A 32 -5.75 -7.23 6.24
N GLU A 33 -6.37 -8.13 7.01
CA GLU A 33 -5.70 -9.21 7.73
C GLU A 33 -4.87 -10.06 6.76
N GLN A 34 -5.47 -10.49 5.64
CA GLN A 34 -4.75 -11.20 4.59
C GLN A 34 -3.57 -10.39 4.02
N ALA A 35 -3.69 -9.07 3.86
CA ALA A 35 -2.59 -8.24 3.39
C ALA A 35 -1.44 -8.19 4.42
N ASN A 36 -1.75 -8.08 5.71
CA ASN A 36 -0.77 -8.11 6.79
C ASN A 36 -0.07 -9.47 6.89
N ASP A 37 -0.82 -10.58 6.88
CA ASP A 37 -0.27 -11.93 7.02
C ASP A 37 0.67 -12.31 5.87
N ASN A 38 0.41 -11.79 4.66
CA ASN A 38 1.23 -12.05 3.49
C ASN A 38 2.36 -11.02 3.30
N THR A 39 2.56 -10.13 4.27
CA THR A 39 3.60 -9.10 4.20
C THR A 39 4.99 -9.72 4.29
N ILE A 40 5.84 -9.32 3.36
CA ILE A 40 7.26 -9.67 3.37
C ILE A 40 7.94 -8.89 4.51
N GLU A 41 8.78 -9.57 5.27
CA GLU A 41 9.53 -8.95 6.36
C GLU A 41 10.30 -7.70 5.88
N GLY A 42 10.22 -6.62 6.66
CA GLY A 42 10.85 -5.34 6.34
C GLY A 42 10.13 -4.52 5.26
N THR A 43 8.89 -4.85 4.92
CA THR A 43 8.07 -4.07 3.98
C THR A 43 6.74 -3.63 4.61
N ILE A 44 6.10 -2.65 3.99
CA ILE A 44 4.84 -2.06 4.45
C ILE A 44 3.66 -2.78 3.78
N PRO A 45 2.65 -3.26 4.54
CA PRO A 45 1.43 -3.82 3.98
C PRO A 45 0.61 -2.77 3.24
N VAL A 46 0.16 -3.10 2.04
CA VAL A 46 -0.70 -2.25 1.21
C VAL A 46 -1.79 -3.09 0.59
N LEU A 47 -3.04 -2.65 0.71
CA LEU A 47 -4.18 -3.31 0.07
C LEU A 47 -4.76 -2.39 -1.02
N VAL A 48 -4.74 -2.87 -2.26
CA VAL A 48 -5.35 -2.17 -3.41
C VAL A 48 -6.69 -2.84 -3.73
N ILE A 49 -7.77 -2.11 -3.51
CA ILE A 49 -9.14 -2.57 -3.81
C ILE A 49 -9.72 -1.83 -5.01
N LYS A 50 -10.46 -2.55 -5.83
CA LYS A 50 -11.15 -1.97 -6.98
C LYS A 50 -12.50 -2.65 -7.20
N LYS A 51 -13.49 -1.88 -7.63
CA LYS A 51 -14.76 -2.38 -8.18
C LYS A 51 -14.80 -2.17 -9.69
N ASN A 52 -15.73 -2.83 -10.39
CA ASN A 52 -15.90 -2.54 -11.81
C ASN A 52 -16.37 -1.09 -12.00
N ARG A 53 -15.82 -0.43 -13.03
CA ARG A 53 -16.09 0.98 -13.36
C ARG A 53 -15.71 2.02 -12.31
N GLU A 54 -15.19 1.60 -11.16
CA GLU A 54 -14.66 2.49 -10.13
C GLU A 54 -13.13 2.62 -10.21
N LYS A 55 -12.63 3.74 -9.71
CA LYS A 55 -11.19 3.95 -9.53
C LYS A 55 -10.66 3.05 -8.40
N PRO A 56 -9.43 2.51 -8.52
CA PRO A 56 -8.82 1.76 -7.44
C PRO A 56 -8.56 2.66 -6.22
N VAL A 57 -8.71 2.09 -5.03
CA VAL A 57 -8.41 2.72 -3.75
C VAL A 57 -7.29 1.93 -3.08
N VAL A 58 -6.38 2.66 -2.44
CA VAL A 58 -5.27 2.10 -1.67
C VAL A 58 -5.61 2.24 -0.20
N VAL A 59 -5.46 1.14 0.54
CA VAL A 59 -5.63 1.06 1.99
C VAL A 59 -4.26 0.79 2.60
N VAL A 60 -3.90 1.62 3.56
CA VAL A 60 -2.67 1.57 4.35
C VAL A 60 -3.02 1.91 5.79
N ASP A 61 -2.15 1.53 6.72
CA ASP A 61 -2.27 1.97 8.10
C ASP A 61 -2.15 3.50 8.22
N ALA A 62 -2.89 4.07 9.16
CA ALA A 62 -2.95 5.52 9.34
C ALA A 62 -1.61 6.12 9.78
N GLU A 63 -0.87 5.45 10.68
CA GLU A 63 0.44 5.90 11.14
C GLU A 63 1.42 5.94 9.97
N THR A 64 1.44 4.86 9.19
CA THR A 64 2.22 4.76 7.96
C THR A 64 1.86 5.88 6.97
N PHE A 65 0.57 6.15 6.77
CA PHE A 65 0.11 7.23 5.90
C PHE A 65 0.62 8.60 6.37
N PHE A 66 0.49 8.91 7.67
CA PHE A 66 0.95 10.19 8.20
C PHE A 66 2.47 10.34 8.13
N HIS A 67 3.23 9.26 8.34
CA HIS A 67 4.69 9.28 8.15
C HIS A 67 5.05 9.61 6.69
N MET A 68 4.41 8.96 5.72
CA MET A 68 4.62 9.26 4.29
C MET A 68 4.27 10.71 3.95
N VAL A 69 3.16 11.24 4.47
CA VAL A 69 2.75 12.63 4.26
C VAL A 69 3.74 13.61 4.88
N ALA A 70 4.27 13.31 6.08
CA ALA A 70 5.26 14.14 6.73
C ALA A 70 6.56 14.20 5.93
N GLU A 71 7.05 13.07 5.41
CA GLU A 71 8.24 13.00 4.54
C GLU A 71 8.08 13.86 3.27
N VAL A 72 6.93 13.78 2.59
CA VAL A 72 6.67 14.60 1.38
C VAL A 72 6.69 16.10 1.69
N ASN A 73 6.19 16.51 2.86
CA ASN A 73 6.15 17.91 3.25
C ASN A 73 7.54 18.50 3.55
N THR A 74 8.49 17.69 4.02
CA THR A 74 9.86 18.18 4.27
C THR A 74 10.64 18.42 2.98
N GLU A 75 10.36 17.63 1.92
CA GLU A 75 10.99 17.79 0.60
C GLU A 75 10.43 18.97 -0.20
N THR A 76 9.18 19.37 0.07
CA THR A 76 8.51 20.49 -0.63
C THR A 76 8.76 21.85 0.04
N SER A 77 9.66 21.92 1.02
CA SER A 77 10.11 23.17 1.63
C SER A 77 11.10 23.91 0.73
N THR A 78 10.78 24.10 -0.55
CA THR A 78 11.29 25.29 -1.26
C THR A 78 10.40 26.44 -0.79
N PRO A 79 10.95 27.51 -0.20
CA PRO A 79 10.14 28.65 0.18
C PRO A 79 9.46 29.15 -1.09
N VAL A 80 8.12 29.11 -1.09
CA VAL A 80 7.33 29.88 -2.04
C VAL A 80 7.49 31.33 -1.60
N VAL A 81 8.57 31.97 -2.06
CA VAL A 81 8.73 33.43 -2.09
C VAL A 81 7.86 34.01 -3.19
#